data_AF-A0A2J6JAB7-F1
#
_entry.id   AF-A0A2J6JAB7-F1
#
_cell.length_a   1.000
_cell.length_b   1.000
_cell.length_c   1.000
_cell.angle_alpha   90.00
_cell.angle_beta   90.00
_cell.angle_gamma   90.00
#
_symmetry.space_group_name_H-M   'P 1'
#
loop_
_entity.id
_entity.type
_entity.pdbx_description
1 polymer ?
#
loop_
_entity_poly.entity_id
_entity_poly.type
_entity_poly.pdbx_seq_one_letter_code
_entity_poly.pdbx_strand_id
1 'polypeptide(L)'
;MDIIKRESCSSISERSVLTYEIGRDESNHLHIRISDNSGNGHICDHWIAMGAVLEIIENRNVAFTGRDLHPLFKGKSVNTAHFLLAALKNEGVAKPEKRRHICGDIKRFMKTLRQAEVICSQGSQKQADQPLTSQGA
;
A
#
# COMPACT_ATOMS: atom_id res chain seq x y z
N MET A 1 0.83 -17.01 4.80
CA MET A 1 1.38 -15.96 3.93
C MET A 1 2.79 -15.61 4.39
N ASP A 2 3.72 -15.53 3.45
CA ASP A 2 5.10 -15.07 3.66
C ASP A 2 5.18 -13.56 3.37
N ILE A 3 5.82 -12.76 4.22
CA ILE A 3 5.87 -11.29 4.04
C ILE A 3 7.11 -10.94 3.22
N ILE A 4 6.90 -10.41 2.02
CA ILE A 4 7.97 -10.04 1.08
C ILE A 4 8.43 -8.60 1.33
N LYS A 5 7.50 -7.71 1.66
CA LYS A 5 7.76 -6.27 1.78
C LYS A 5 6.89 -5.65 2.86
N ARG A 6 7.46 -4.75 3.65
CA ARG A 6 6.75 -3.91 4.61
C ARG A 6 7.22 -2.47 4.44
N GLU A 7 6.29 -1.55 4.22
CA GLU A 7 6.58 -0.14 3.99
C GLU A 7 5.58 0.74 4.74
N SER A 8 5.95 2.00 4.95
CA SER A 8 5.09 3.01 5.55
C SER A 8 4.88 4.18 4.59
N CYS A 9 3.66 4.67 4.47
CA CYS A 9 3.30 5.80 3.62
C CYS A 9 2.33 6.76 4.30
N SER A 10 2.33 8.01 3.87
CA SER A 10 1.32 8.98 4.33
C SER A 10 -0.05 8.64 3.73
N SER A 11 -1.09 8.80 4.55
CA SER A 11 -2.49 8.72 4.10
C SER A 11 -2.79 9.74 3.00
N ILE A 12 -3.89 9.53 2.25
CA ILE A 12 -4.32 10.46 1.16
C ILE A 12 -4.47 11.90 1.67
N SER A 13 -4.91 12.07 2.91
CA SER A 13 -5.08 13.39 3.55
C SER A 13 -3.81 13.89 4.24
N GLU A 14 -2.71 13.12 4.23
CA GLU A 14 -1.42 13.43 4.85
C GLU A 14 -1.48 13.68 6.37
N ARG A 15 -2.58 13.29 7.01
CA ARG A 15 -2.85 13.49 8.45
C ARG A 15 -2.32 12.37 9.33
N SER A 16 -1.91 11.26 8.72
CA SER A 16 -1.53 10.03 9.42
C SER A 16 -0.61 9.20 8.54
N VAL A 17 0.25 8.40 9.17
CA VAL A 17 1.13 7.42 8.54
C VAL A 17 0.46 6.05 8.60
N LEU A 18 0.55 5.29 7.52
CA LEU A 18 -0.04 3.97 7.34
C LEU A 18 1.10 2.99 7.05
N THR A 19 1.12 1.88 7.77
CA THR A 19 2.04 0.78 7.49
C THR A 19 1.29 -0.30 6.73
N TYR A 20 1.85 -0.73 5.61
CA TYR A 20 1.29 -1.79 4.79
C TYR A 20 2.33 -2.88 4.54
N GLU A 21 1.81 -4.08 4.32
CA GLU A 21 2.59 -5.27 4.11
C GLU A 21 2.12 -5.96 2.85
N ILE A 22 3.07 -6.41 2.06
CA ILE A 22 2.85 -7.21 0.86
C ILE A 22 3.43 -8.59 1.15
N GLY A 23 2.58 -9.59 1.02
CA GLY A 23 2.94 -10.98 1.24
C GLY A 23 2.54 -11.87 0.07
N ARG A 24 3.05 -13.08 0.09
CA ARG A 24 2.72 -14.13 -0.86
C ARG A 24 2.00 -15.28 -0.17
N ASP A 25 1.08 -15.86 -0.90
CA ASP A 25 0.49 -17.14 -0.54
C ASP A 25 1.28 -18.31 -1.13
N GLU A 26 1.03 -19.53 -0.66
CA GLU A 26 1.65 -20.78 -1.16
C GLU A 26 1.40 -20.97 -2.67
N SER A 27 0.29 -20.44 -3.17
CA SER A 27 -0.04 -20.42 -4.61
C SER A 27 0.72 -19.34 -5.40
N ASN A 28 1.74 -18.70 -4.81
CA ASN A 28 2.54 -17.64 -5.41
C ASN A 28 1.73 -16.36 -5.73
N HIS A 29 0.55 -16.21 -5.12
CA HIS A 29 -0.35 -15.06 -5.29
C HIS A 29 0.00 -13.93 -4.33
N LEU A 30 0.10 -12.71 -4.86
CA LEU A 30 0.42 -11.51 -4.08
C LEU A 30 -0.81 -11.01 -3.33
N HIS A 31 -0.59 -10.67 -2.06
CA HIS A 31 -1.58 -10.11 -1.17
C HIS A 31 -1.03 -8.86 -0.50
N ILE A 32 -1.88 -7.88 -0.24
CA ILE A 32 -1.55 -6.66 0.49
C ILE A 32 -2.48 -6.50 1.69
N ARG A 33 -1.95 -6.02 2.80
CA ARG A 33 -2.75 -5.60 3.96
C ARG A 33 -2.24 -4.30 4.53
N ILE A 34 -3.12 -3.57 5.22
CA ILE A 34 -2.74 -2.44 6.07
C ILE A 34 -2.59 -3.00 7.48
N SER A 35 -1.37 -3.01 8.00
CA SER A 35 -1.04 -3.62 9.29
C SER A 35 -1.13 -2.62 10.45
N ASP A 36 -0.89 -1.34 10.17
CA ASP A 36 -0.89 -0.29 11.20
C ASP A 36 -1.29 1.07 10.65
N ASN A 37 -1.84 1.93 11.51
CA ASN A 37 -2.03 3.34 11.23
C ASN A 37 -1.77 4.22 12.45
N SER A 38 -1.03 5.31 12.24
CA SER A 38 -0.71 6.29 13.29
C SER A 38 -1.86 7.26 13.62
N GLY A 39 -3.05 7.05 13.06
CA GLY A 39 -4.19 7.96 13.18
C GLY A 39 -5.41 7.27 13.78
N ASN A 40 -6.42 8.05 14.18
CA ASN A 40 -7.66 7.51 14.79
C ASN A 40 -8.60 6.77 13.81
N GLY A 41 -8.16 6.48 12.59
CA GLY A 41 -8.99 5.77 11.61
C GLY A 41 -9.06 4.28 11.90
N HIS A 42 -10.20 3.64 11.62
CA HIS A 42 -10.29 2.17 11.70
C HIS A 42 -9.66 1.53 10.46
N ILE A 43 -8.56 0.80 10.66
CA ILE A 43 -7.99 -0.12 9.67
C ILE A 43 -8.57 -1.52 9.83
N CYS A 44 -8.56 -2.29 8.76
CA CYS A 44 -8.80 -3.72 8.82
C CYS A 44 -7.52 -4.43 8.41
N ASP A 45 -6.87 -5.12 9.36
CA ASP A 45 -5.74 -6.01 9.10
C ASP A 45 -6.26 -7.26 8.38
N HIS A 46 -6.40 -7.16 7.06
CA HIS A 46 -6.84 -8.26 6.24
C HIS A 46 -6.04 -8.30 4.94
N TRP A 47 -5.63 -9.50 4.58
CA TRP A 47 -4.96 -9.77 3.32
C TRP A 47 -5.94 -9.64 2.15
N ILE A 48 -5.63 -8.75 1.23
CA ILE A 48 -6.41 -8.49 0.03
C ILE A 48 -5.60 -9.00 -1.16
N ALA A 49 -6.21 -9.80 -2.01
CA ALA A 49 -5.57 -10.29 -3.22
C ALA A 49 -5.23 -9.10 -4.13
N MET A 50 -3.93 -8.92 -4.40
CA MET A 50 -3.45 -7.85 -5.27
C MET A 50 -4.01 -8.01 -6.69
N GLY A 51 -4.19 -9.26 -7.15
CA GLY A 51 -4.80 -9.55 -8.45
C GLY A 51 -6.19 -8.92 -8.61
N ALA A 52 -7.04 -9.01 -7.57
CA ALA A 52 -8.38 -8.41 -7.62
C ALA A 52 -8.34 -6.87 -7.61
N VAL A 53 -7.38 -6.28 -6.89
CA VAL A 53 -7.14 -4.82 -6.90
C VAL A 53 -6.71 -4.35 -8.28
N LEU A 54 -5.72 -5.03 -8.86
CA LEU A 54 -5.17 -4.70 -10.17
C LEU A 54 -6.19 -4.89 -11.27
N GLU A 55 -6.98 -5.96 -11.24
CA GLU A 55 -8.05 -6.21 -12.20
C GLU A 55 -9.08 -5.07 -12.21
N ILE A 56 -9.47 -4.54 -11.03
CA ILE A 56 -10.38 -3.39 -10.94
C ILE A 56 -9.75 -2.12 -11.53
N ILE A 57 -8.44 -1.92 -11.32
CA ILE A 57 -7.71 -0.74 -11.79
C ILE A 57 -7.45 -0.83 -13.31
N GLU A 58 -6.99 -1.97 -13.81
CA GLU A 58 -6.68 -2.20 -15.23
C GLU A 58 -7.93 -2.17 -16.10
N ASN A 59 -9.04 -2.75 -15.63
CA ASN A 59 -10.31 -2.67 -16.35
C ASN A 59 -10.87 -1.25 -16.40
N ARG A 60 -10.37 -0.33 -15.56
CA ARG A 60 -10.80 1.07 -15.56
C ARG A 60 -9.82 1.93 -16.35
N ASN A 61 -10.23 2.31 -17.55
CA ASN A 61 -9.53 3.30 -18.36
C ASN A 61 -9.84 4.77 -17.93
N VAL A 62 -10.33 4.96 -16.70
CA VAL A 62 -10.81 6.25 -16.16
C VAL A 62 -10.33 6.45 -14.73
N ALA A 63 -10.29 7.71 -14.30
CA ALA A 63 -9.86 8.04 -12.96
C ALA A 63 -10.79 7.45 -11.88
N PHE A 64 -10.20 6.79 -10.88
CA PHE A 64 -10.85 6.09 -9.78
C PHE A 64 -10.51 6.71 -8.41
N THR A 65 -11.25 6.29 -7.39
CA THR A 65 -11.12 6.72 -6.00
C THR A 65 -11.17 5.53 -5.05
N GLY A 66 -10.91 5.74 -3.75
CA GLY A 66 -10.98 4.67 -2.75
C GLY A 66 -12.36 4.00 -2.72
N ARG A 67 -13.40 4.75 -3.07
CA ARG A 67 -14.77 4.25 -3.17
C ARG A 67 -14.94 3.14 -4.21
N ASP A 68 -14.17 3.19 -5.30
CA ASP A 68 -14.22 2.18 -6.36
C ASP A 68 -13.62 0.83 -5.93
N LEU A 69 -12.80 0.84 -4.86
CA LEU A 69 -12.24 -0.35 -4.25
C LEU A 69 -13.14 -0.95 -3.16
N HIS A 70 -14.22 -0.26 -2.77
CA HIS A 70 -15.18 -0.79 -1.78
C HIS A 70 -15.73 -2.19 -2.06
N PRO A 71 -15.96 -2.61 -3.33
CA PRO A 71 -16.41 -3.97 -3.61
C PRO A 71 -15.45 -5.05 -3.06
N LEU A 72 -14.16 -4.74 -2.92
CA LEU A 72 -13.16 -5.63 -2.29
C LEU A 72 -13.29 -5.68 -0.76
N PHE A 73 -13.94 -4.68 -0.18
CA PHE A 73 -14.13 -4.49 1.25
C PHE A 73 -15.60 -4.62 1.65
N LYS A 74 -16.39 -5.47 0.97
CA LYS A 74 -17.81 -5.68 1.29
C LYS A 74 -17.99 -5.94 2.80
N GLY A 75 -18.73 -5.05 3.47
CA GLY A 75 -19.01 -5.12 4.91
C GLY A 75 -17.90 -4.58 5.83
N LYS A 76 -16.86 -3.92 5.30
CA LYS A 76 -15.73 -3.38 6.07
C LYS A 76 -15.63 -1.85 5.97
N SER A 77 -14.70 -1.29 6.74
CA SER A 77 -14.46 0.15 6.85
C SER A 77 -14.14 0.78 5.49
N VAL A 78 -14.93 1.79 5.13
CA VAL A 78 -14.72 2.70 3.99
C VAL A 78 -13.32 3.30 4.00
N ASN A 79 -12.77 3.52 5.19
CA ASN A 79 -11.43 4.12 5.34
C ASN A 79 -10.32 3.17 4.89
N THR A 80 -10.49 1.86 5.05
CA THR A 80 -9.47 0.88 4.62
C THR A 80 -9.25 0.90 3.11
N ALA A 81 -10.31 1.12 2.32
CA ALA A 81 -10.19 1.26 0.87
C ALA A 81 -9.39 2.52 0.46
N HIS A 82 -9.53 3.61 1.21
CA HIS A 82 -8.74 4.84 1.01
C HIS A 82 -7.30 4.68 1.46
N PHE A 83 -7.05 3.93 2.54
CA PHE A 83 -5.70 3.59 2.99
C PHE A 83 -4.98 2.67 2.00
N LEU A 84 -5.68 1.68 1.44
CA LEU A 84 -5.14 0.87 0.36
C LEU A 84 -4.77 1.73 -0.85
N LEU A 85 -5.63 2.68 -1.23
CA LEU A 85 -5.32 3.60 -2.33
C LEU A 85 -4.08 4.46 -2.05
N ALA A 86 -3.84 4.86 -0.79
CA ALA A 86 -2.60 5.55 -0.41
C ALA A 86 -1.36 4.67 -0.61
N ALA A 87 -1.42 3.39 -0.22
CA ALA A 87 -0.33 2.44 -0.43
C ALA A 87 -0.07 2.21 -1.93
N LEU A 88 -1.12 2.06 -2.75
CA LEU A 88 -1.00 1.94 -4.21
C LEU A 88 -0.40 3.19 -4.86
N LYS A 89 -0.72 4.37 -4.33
CA LYS A 89 -0.11 5.64 -4.75
C LYS A 89 1.38 5.65 -4.45
N ASN A 90 1.79 5.20 -3.26
CA ASN A 90 3.19 5.12 -2.88
C ASN A 90 4.01 4.17 -3.78
N GLU A 91 3.42 3.03 -4.14
CA GLU A 91 4.05 2.06 -5.06
C GLU A 91 4.01 2.50 -6.54
N GLY A 92 3.35 3.62 -6.86
CA GLY A 92 3.22 4.12 -8.23
C GLY A 92 2.23 3.34 -9.10
N VAL A 93 1.43 2.46 -8.49
CA VAL A 93 0.31 1.75 -9.13
C VAL A 93 -0.88 2.68 -9.35
N ALA A 94 -1.06 3.68 -8.50
CA ALA A 94 -2.04 4.74 -8.66
C ALA A 94 -1.33 6.09 -8.81
N LYS A 95 -1.59 6.82 -9.89
CA LYS A 95 -1.06 8.18 -10.07
C LYS A 95 -2.12 9.20 -9.67
N PRO A 96 -1.82 10.19 -8.81
CA PRO A 96 -2.78 11.23 -8.46
C PRO A 96 -3.07 12.10 -9.69
N GLU A 97 -4.34 12.23 -10.06
CA GLU A 97 -4.82 13.09 -11.13
C GLU A 97 -5.94 14.00 -10.60
N LYS A 98 -5.58 15.26 -10.29
CA LYS A 98 -6.47 16.26 -9.68
C LYS A 98 -7.14 15.72 -8.40
N ARG A 99 -8.44 15.44 -8.45
CA ARG A 99 -9.26 14.93 -7.32
C ARG A 99 -9.42 13.41 -7.33
N ARG A 100 -8.83 12.70 -8.29
CA ARG A 100 -8.96 11.25 -8.51
C ARG A 100 -7.58 10.63 -8.76
N HIS A 101 -7.54 9.33 -9.03
CA HIS A 101 -6.31 8.61 -9.36
C HIS A 101 -6.48 7.85 -10.67
N ILE A 102 -5.43 7.76 -11.48
CA ILE A 102 -5.42 6.95 -12.71
C ILE A 102 -4.50 5.76 -12.53
N CYS A 103 -4.68 4.75 -13.39
CA CYS A 103 -3.78 3.61 -13.45
C CYS A 103 -2.35 4.09 -13.72
N GLY A 104 -1.43 3.72 -12.83
CA GLY A 104 0.00 3.95 -12.95
C GLY A 104 0.71 2.78 -13.62
N ASP A 105 1.96 2.57 -13.24
CA ASP A 105 2.84 1.57 -13.86
C ASP A 105 2.81 0.24 -13.09
N ILE A 106 1.76 -0.55 -13.30
CA ILE A 106 1.59 -1.87 -12.66
C ILE A 106 2.75 -2.82 -13.00
N LYS A 107 3.23 -2.79 -14.25
CA LYS A 107 4.36 -3.60 -14.70
C LYS A 107 5.63 -3.29 -13.91
N ARG A 108 5.85 -2.01 -13.60
CA ARG A 108 7.00 -1.57 -12.79
C ARG A 108 6.86 -2.09 -11.36
N PHE A 109 5.69 -1.93 -10.76
CA PHE A 109 5.39 -2.45 -9.42
C PHE A 109 5.65 -3.96 -9.30
N MET A 110 5.09 -4.77 -10.22
CA MET A 110 5.31 -6.22 -10.25
C MET A 110 6.78 -6.62 -10.45
N LYS A 111 7.56 -5.79 -11.16
CA LYS A 111 9.00 -6.00 -11.33
C LYS A 111 9.76 -5.67 -10.04
N THR A 112 9.40 -4.56 -9.39
CA THR A 112 10.02 -4.15 -8.11
C THR A 112 9.76 -5.17 -7.01
N LEU A 113 8.55 -5.73 -6.93
CA LEU A 113 8.26 -6.79 -5.96
C LEU A 113 9.11 -8.04 -6.19
N ARG A 114 9.24 -8.50 -7.44
CA ARG A 114 10.13 -9.62 -7.80
C ARG A 114 11.59 -9.35 -7.45
N GLN A 115 12.04 -8.10 -7.57
CA GLN A 115 13.40 -7.71 -7.18
C GLN A 115 13.56 -7.63 -5.65
N ALA A 116 12.54 -7.18 -4.93
CA ALA A 116 12.55 -7.14 -3.47
C ALA A 116 12.64 -8.54 -2.85
N GLU A 117 12.05 -9.56 -3.47
CA GLU A 117 12.19 -10.97 -3.06
C GLU A 117 13.67 -11.42 -3.03
N VAL A 118 14.47 -10.97 -4.01
CA VAL A 118 15.89 -11.31 -4.11
C VAL A 118 16.70 -10.62 -3.00
N ILE A 119 16.28 -9.43 -2.57
CA ILE A 119 17.02 -8.61 -1.61
C ILE A 119 16.63 -8.96 -0.16
N CYS A 120 15.37 -9.29 0.12
CA CYS A 120 14.89 -9.58 1.48
C CYS A 120 15.44 -10.90 2.06
N SER A 121 16.08 -11.72 1.23
CA SER A 121 16.91 -12.85 1.69
C SER A 121 18.19 -12.38 2.43
N GLN A 122 18.50 -11.09 2.39
CA GLN A 122 19.68 -10.45 3.00
C GLN A 122 19.32 -9.04 3.51
N GLY A 123 18.81 -8.93 4.74
CA GLY A 123 18.83 -7.66 5.48
C GLY A 123 17.48 -7.16 5.98
N SER A 124 17.08 -7.69 7.14
CA SER A 124 16.25 -6.91 8.05
C SER A 124 17.07 -5.74 8.62
N GLN A 125 16.35 -4.64 8.90
CA GLN A 125 16.76 -3.46 9.67
C GLN A 125 17.47 -2.33 8.89
N LYS A 126 16.66 -1.36 8.44
CA LYS A 126 17.00 0.07 8.61
C LYS A 126 15.78 0.82 9.13
N GLN A 127 15.66 0.88 10.45
CA GLN A 127 14.89 1.93 11.10
C GLN A 127 15.74 3.20 11.04
N ALA A 128 15.18 4.25 10.44
CA ALA A 128 15.85 5.51 10.23
C ALA A 128 16.23 6.17 11.57
N ASP A 129 17.54 6.33 11.75
CA ASP A 129 18.19 7.24 12.67
C ASP A 129 17.67 8.67 12.41
N GLN A 130 17.05 9.28 13.43
CA GLN A 130 16.79 10.72 13.43
C GLN A 130 17.98 11.40 14.12
N PRO A 131 18.77 12.23 13.41
CA PRO A 131 19.69 13.13 14.09
C PRO A 131 18.88 14.29 14.66
N LEU A 132 18.63 14.29 15.97
CA LEU A 132 18.16 15.49 16.65
C LEU A 132 19.36 16.39 16.91
N THR A 133 19.62 17.30 15.97
CA THR A 133 20.54 18.41 16.16
C THR A 133 19.96 19.46 17.11
N SER A 134 20.89 20.13 17.79
CA SER A 134 20.88 21.51 18.33
C SER A 134 20.33 21.81 19.74
N GLN A 135 21.29 22.06 20.63
CA GLN A 135 21.56 23.31 21.39
C GLN A 135 20.63 23.75 22.53
N GLY A 136 21.25 24.07 23.66
CA GLY A 136 20.85 25.22 24.49
C GLY A 136 21.00 25.04 26.00
N ALA A 137 22.18 25.39 26.54
CA ALA A 137 22.42 26.21 27.75
C ALA A 137 23.87 26.07 28.20
#